data_AF-A0A954W8K1-F1
#
_entry.id   AF-A0A954W8K1-F1
#
_cell.length_a   1.000
_cell.length_b   1.000
_cell.length_c   1.000
_cell.angle_alpha   90.00
_cell.angle_beta   90.00
_cell.angle_gamma   90.00
#
_symmetry.space_group_name_H-M   'P 1'
#
loop_
_entity.id
_entity.type
_entity.pdbx_description
1 polymer ?
#
loop_
_entity_poly.entity_id
_entity_poly.type
_entity_poly.pdbx_seq_one_letter_code
_entity_poly.pdbx_strand_id
1 'polypeptide(L)'
;QPLAEIARLCSAAGVPLHTDAVQVVGKLPVDFHAQPLAAATFAAHKFHGPRGIGALLLDADVALNPALFGGFQQDGLRPGTESVELIVGMQAALEVWHAEASERRERLTRLRDLLEQRLTSQFPDLFVIGRDSPRLPHTSNVALPGVDRQAAVIALDLAGVACSTGSACASGSSEP
;
A
#
# COMPACT_ATOMS: atom_id res chain seq x y z
N GLN A 1 -2.15 -9.27 6.21
CA GLN A 1 -3.00 -10.24 5.49
C GLN A 1 -2.21 -11.54 5.36
N PRO A 2 -2.83 -12.72 5.58
CA PRO A 2 -2.15 -14.01 5.47
C PRO A 2 -2.08 -14.47 4.00
N LEU A 3 -1.37 -13.73 3.13
CA LEU A 3 -1.38 -13.96 1.68
C LEU A 3 -0.96 -15.39 1.30
N ALA A 4 0.06 -15.94 1.96
CA ALA A 4 0.56 -17.29 1.71
C ALA A 4 -0.52 -18.37 1.93
N GLU A 5 -1.31 -18.23 2.99
CA GLU A 5 -2.39 -19.16 3.31
C GLU A 5 -3.52 -19.06 2.28
N ILE A 6 -3.91 -17.83 1.93
CA ILE A 6 -4.94 -17.56 0.92
C ILE A 6 -4.51 -18.11 -0.44
N ALA A 7 -3.26 -17.85 -0.87
CA ALA A 7 -2.71 -18.34 -2.13
C ALA A 7 -2.74 -19.87 -2.20
N ARG A 8 -2.38 -20.55 -1.11
CA ARG A 8 -2.47 -22.03 -1.02
C ARG A 8 -3.91 -22.53 -1.15
N LEU A 9 -4.87 -21.87 -0.51
CA LEU A 9 -6.28 -22.25 -0.58
C LEU A 9 -6.85 -22.04 -2.00
N CYS A 10 -6.58 -20.89 -2.62
CA CYS A 10 -6.99 -20.59 -3.98
C CYS A 10 -6.38 -21.57 -4.98
N SER A 11 -5.08 -21.85 -4.86
CA SER A 11 -4.39 -22.83 -5.70
C SER A 11 -4.99 -24.24 -5.57
N ALA A 12 -5.26 -24.70 -4.33
CA ALA A 12 -5.90 -26.00 -4.09
C ALA A 12 -7.32 -26.09 -4.67
N ALA A 13 -8.01 -24.95 -4.79
CA ALA A 13 -9.34 -24.85 -5.39
C ALA A 13 -9.32 -24.59 -6.91
N GLY A 14 -8.15 -24.40 -7.53
CA GLY A 14 -8.03 -24.02 -8.94
C GLY A 14 -8.59 -22.63 -9.24
N VAL A 15 -8.62 -21.73 -8.24
CA VAL A 15 -9.17 -20.37 -8.36
C VAL A 15 -8.02 -19.37 -8.53
N PRO A 16 -8.04 -18.48 -9.54
CA PRO A 16 -7.01 -17.45 -9.69
C PRO A 16 -7.07 -16.45 -8.54
N LEU A 17 -5.89 -16.12 -7.98
CA LEU A 17 -5.76 -15.13 -6.91
C LEU A 17 -5.07 -13.87 -7.43
N HIS A 18 -5.75 -12.74 -7.28
CA HIS A 18 -5.16 -11.41 -7.42
C HIS A 18 -4.82 -10.84 -6.05
N THR A 19 -3.71 -10.10 -5.95
CA THR A 19 -3.38 -9.31 -4.76
C THR A 19 -3.11 -7.84 -5.09
N ASP A 20 -3.72 -6.94 -4.33
CA ASP A 20 -3.30 -5.54 -4.31
C ASP A 20 -2.05 -5.39 -3.42
N ALA A 21 -0.91 -5.22 -4.08
CA ALA A 21 0.40 -5.05 -3.44
C ALA A 21 0.84 -3.58 -3.38
N VAL A 22 -0.03 -2.62 -3.67
CA VAL A 22 0.27 -1.17 -3.73
C VAL A 22 0.88 -0.64 -2.43
N GLN A 23 0.45 -1.18 -1.28
CA GLN A 23 0.96 -0.77 0.01
C GLN A 23 2.18 -1.55 0.50
N VAL A 24 2.57 -2.66 -0.15
CA VAL A 24 3.68 -3.50 0.33
C VAL A 24 4.93 -3.39 -0.55
N VAL A 25 4.76 -3.22 -1.87
CA VAL A 25 5.89 -3.04 -2.80
C VAL A 25 6.73 -1.83 -2.39
N GLY A 26 8.05 -2.03 -2.39
CA GLY A 26 9.04 -1.09 -1.87
C GLY A 26 9.23 -1.14 -0.35
N LYS A 27 8.21 -1.49 0.45
CA LYS A 27 8.26 -1.37 1.92
C LYS A 27 8.67 -2.66 2.64
N LEU A 28 8.19 -3.80 2.16
CA LEU A 28 8.57 -5.12 2.67
C LEU A 28 9.17 -5.96 1.53
N PRO A 29 9.92 -7.03 1.84
CA PRO A 29 10.34 -7.97 0.83
C PRO A 29 9.10 -8.60 0.21
N VAL A 30 9.00 -8.53 -1.13
CA VAL A 30 7.93 -9.15 -1.90
C VAL A 30 8.61 -10.03 -2.93
N ASP A 31 8.25 -11.31 -2.91
CA ASP A 31 8.62 -12.26 -3.95
C ASP A 31 7.32 -12.79 -4.55
N PHE A 32 7.03 -12.34 -5.78
CA PHE A 32 5.83 -12.75 -6.49
C PHE A 32 5.92 -14.20 -6.99
N HIS A 33 7.12 -14.78 -7.08
CA HIS A 33 7.32 -16.18 -7.44
C HIS A 33 7.18 -17.12 -6.24
N ALA A 34 7.31 -16.61 -5.01
CA ALA A 34 7.20 -17.41 -3.80
C ALA A 34 5.79 -17.96 -3.54
N GLN A 35 4.76 -17.45 -4.22
CA GLN A 35 3.36 -17.85 -4.04
C GLN A 35 2.64 -17.95 -5.38
N PRO A 36 1.67 -18.87 -5.54
CA PRO A 36 0.93 -19.04 -6.79
C PRO A 36 -0.12 -17.92 -6.94
N LEU A 37 0.32 -16.73 -7.34
CA LEU A 37 -0.53 -15.58 -7.63
C LEU A 37 -0.81 -15.52 -9.13
N ALA A 38 -2.08 -15.38 -9.51
CA ALA A 38 -2.46 -15.15 -10.90
C ALA A 38 -2.13 -13.71 -11.34
N ALA A 39 -2.25 -12.76 -10.41
CA ALA A 39 -1.96 -11.36 -10.69
C ALA A 39 -1.57 -10.57 -9.43
N ALA A 40 -0.81 -9.50 -9.61
CA ALA A 40 -0.52 -8.54 -8.55
C ALA A 40 -0.48 -7.10 -9.05
N THR A 41 -1.01 -6.15 -8.27
CA THR A 41 -1.03 -4.73 -8.62
C THR A 41 -0.10 -3.90 -7.75
N PHE A 42 0.61 -2.95 -8.33
CA PHE A 42 1.39 -1.95 -7.59
C PHE A 42 1.42 -0.59 -8.29
N ALA A 43 1.72 0.48 -7.54
CA ALA A 43 1.69 1.85 -8.03
C ALA A 43 2.89 2.67 -7.54
N ALA A 44 3.54 3.39 -8.46
CA ALA A 44 4.83 4.04 -8.21
C ALA A 44 4.81 5.08 -7.10
N HIS A 45 3.76 5.90 -7.05
CA HIS A 45 3.62 6.96 -6.05
C HIS A 45 3.51 6.47 -4.59
N LYS A 46 3.40 5.16 -4.34
CA LYS A 46 3.45 4.59 -2.99
C LYS A 46 4.85 4.21 -2.52
N PHE A 47 5.83 4.29 -3.41
CA PHE A 47 7.25 4.13 -3.14
C PHE A 47 8.06 5.28 -3.79
N HIS A 48 7.55 6.51 -3.64
CA HIS A 48 8.20 7.75 -4.10
C HIS A 48 8.45 7.87 -5.61
N GLY A 49 7.90 6.98 -6.43
CA GLY A 49 7.89 7.14 -7.87
C GLY A 49 6.84 8.15 -8.34
N PRO A 50 6.78 8.42 -9.65
CA PRO A 50 5.87 9.41 -10.19
C PRO A 50 4.40 8.99 -10.05
N ARG A 51 3.50 9.98 -9.98
CA ARG A 51 2.05 9.74 -10.06
C ARG A 51 1.66 9.43 -11.51
N GLY A 52 0.60 8.64 -11.69
CA GLY A 52 0.09 8.30 -13.03
C GLY A 52 0.67 7.03 -13.66
N ILE A 53 1.53 6.29 -12.94
CA ILE A 53 2.06 5.00 -13.39
C ILE A 53 1.97 3.93 -12.30
N GLY A 54 1.75 2.70 -12.75
CA GLY A 54 1.71 1.49 -11.95
C GLY A 54 1.81 0.29 -12.87
N ALA A 55 1.69 -0.91 -12.31
CA ALA A 55 1.75 -2.14 -13.06
C ALA A 55 0.77 -3.18 -12.52
N LEU A 56 0.32 -4.02 -13.45
CA LEU A 56 -0.35 -5.28 -13.19
C LEU A 56 0.62 -6.37 -13.63
N LEU A 57 1.19 -7.09 -12.66
CA LEU A 57 1.94 -8.30 -12.92
C LEU A 57 0.94 -9.43 -13.17
N LEU A 58 1.13 -10.19 -14.24
CA LEU A 58 0.31 -11.34 -14.60
C LEU A 58 1.21 -12.58 -14.64
N ASP A 59 0.69 -13.68 -14.12
CA ASP A 59 1.29 -14.99 -14.37
C ASP A 59 1.16 -15.36 -15.86
N ALA A 60 2.13 -16.09 -16.39
CA ALA A 60 2.21 -16.41 -17.82
C ALA A 60 1.02 -17.25 -18.32
N ASP A 61 0.42 -18.07 -17.44
CA ASP A 61 -0.70 -18.93 -17.78
C ASP A 61 -2.06 -18.20 -17.65
N VAL A 62 -2.06 -16.93 -17.27
CA VAL A 62 -3.28 -16.14 -17.06
C VAL A 62 -3.68 -15.40 -18.32
N ALA A 63 -4.78 -15.85 -18.93
CA ALA A 63 -5.45 -15.11 -19.99
C ALA A 63 -6.29 -13.96 -19.41
N LEU A 64 -5.96 -12.73 -19.79
CA LEU A 64 -6.70 -11.53 -19.41
C LEU A 64 -7.32 -10.87 -20.65
N ASN A 65 -8.62 -10.60 -20.59
CA ASN A 65 -9.27 -9.77 -21.62
C ASN A 65 -8.93 -8.30 -21.40
N PRO A 66 -8.48 -7.55 -22.44
CA PRO A 66 -8.17 -6.14 -22.30
C PRO A 66 -9.38 -5.33 -21.84
N ALA A 67 -9.18 -4.43 -20.87
CA ALA A 67 -10.21 -3.48 -20.45
C ALA A 67 -10.30 -2.26 -21.38
N LEU A 68 -9.23 -2.01 -22.14
CA LEU A 68 -9.11 -0.93 -23.12
C LEU A 68 -8.76 -1.54 -24.48
N PHE A 69 -9.29 -0.97 -25.55
CA PHE A 69 -9.08 -1.45 -26.92
C PHE A 69 -8.35 -0.40 -27.76
N GLY A 70 -7.44 -0.83 -28.62
CA GLY A 70 -6.59 0.06 -29.41
C GLY A 70 -5.41 -0.66 -30.05
N GLY A 71 -4.23 -0.04 -30.02
CA GLY A 71 -3.00 -0.63 -30.54
C GLY A 71 -2.48 -1.85 -29.75
N PHE A 72 -1.40 -2.44 -30.24
CA PHE A 72 -0.82 -3.68 -29.70
C PHE A 72 0.24 -3.45 -28.60
N GLN A 73 0.28 -2.28 -27.96
CA GLN A 73 1.16 -2.04 -26.82
C GLN A 73 0.88 -3.02 -25.69
N GLN A 74 1.92 -3.37 -24.91
CA GLN A 74 1.83 -4.34 -23.81
C GLN A 74 1.14 -5.65 -24.24
N ASP A 75 1.59 -6.21 -25.37
CA ASP A 75 1.05 -7.44 -25.98
C ASP A 75 -0.45 -7.39 -26.29
N GLY A 76 -0.98 -6.19 -26.55
CA GLY A 76 -2.40 -5.95 -26.80
C GLY A 76 -3.28 -5.94 -25.54
N LEU A 77 -2.70 -6.12 -24.35
CA LEU A 77 -3.42 -6.11 -23.08
C LEU A 77 -3.75 -4.70 -22.58
N ARG A 78 -2.90 -3.72 -22.93
CA ARG A 78 -3.05 -2.32 -22.50
C ARG A 78 -2.60 -1.39 -23.63
N PRO A 79 -3.51 -0.95 -24.52
CA PRO A 79 -3.20 -0.05 -25.62
C PRO A 79 -2.78 1.36 -25.15
N GLY A 80 -2.13 2.08 -26.05
CA GLY A 80 -1.73 3.48 -25.89
C GLY A 80 -0.23 3.64 -25.72
N THR A 81 0.34 4.67 -26.36
CA THR A 81 1.78 4.96 -26.36
C THR A 81 2.36 4.93 -24.95
N GLU A 82 3.43 4.16 -24.77
CA GLU A 82 4.11 3.98 -23.50
C GLU A 82 4.74 5.29 -23.03
N SER A 83 4.47 5.67 -21.79
CA SER A 83 5.14 6.79 -21.13
C SER A 83 6.47 6.31 -20.57
N VAL A 84 7.50 6.31 -21.43
CA VAL A 84 8.85 5.81 -21.12
C VAL A 84 9.43 6.52 -19.91
N GLU A 85 9.23 7.82 -19.79
CA GLU A 85 9.67 8.65 -18.66
C GLU A 85 9.05 8.21 -17.33
N LEU A 86 7.76 7.85 -17.33
CA LEU A 86 7.11 7.35 -16.12
C LEU A 86 7.55 5.92 -15.78
N ILE A 87 7.79 5.09 -16.79
CA ILE A 87 8.32 3.73 -16.62
C ILE A 87 9.71 3.77 -15.98
N VAL A 88 10.63 4.56 -16.54
CA VAL A 88 11.99 4.73 -15.99
C VAL A 88 11.95 5.37 -14.61
N GLY A 89 11.08 6.36 -14.39
CA GLY A 89 10.89 6.97 -13.07
C GLY A 89 10.38 5.98 -12.01
N MET A 90 9.49 5.06 -12.39
CA MET A 90 9.03 3.98 -11.51
C MET A 90 10.16 3.00 -11.17
N GLN A 91 10.96 2.59 -12.17
CA GLN A 91 12.11 1.72 -11.97
C GLN A 91 13.12 2.35 -11.00
N ALA A 92 13.55 3.58 -11.26
CA ALA A 92 14.54 4.28 -10.43
C ALA A 92 14.06 4.42 -8.98
N ALA A 93 12.78 4.74 -8.77
CA ALA A 93 12.20 4.82 -7.43
C ALA A 93 12.24 3.46 -6.71
N LEU A 94 11.94 2.38 -7.42
CA LEU A 94 11.97 1.03 -6.85
C LEU A 94 13.40 0.58 -6.50
N GLU A 95 14.38 0.88 -7.36
CA GLU A 95 15.81 0.61 -7.10
C GLU A 95 16.31 1.32 -5.85
N VAL A 96 16.02 2.62 -5.70
CA VAL A 96 16.35 3.40 -4.49
C VAL A 96 15.64 2.84 -3.26
N TRP A 97 14.40 2.36 -3.42
CA TRP A 97 13.70 1.73 -2.31
C TRP A 97 14.37 0.42 -1.89
N HIS A 98 14.82 -0.40 -2.84
CA HIS A 98 15.51 -1.65 -2.55
C HIS A 98 16.91 -1.46 -1.95
N ALA A 99 17.70 -0.50 -2.45
CA ALA A 99 19.07 -0.26 -2.00
C ALA A 99 19.16 0.01 -0.49
N GLU A 100 18.17 0.71 0.07
CA GLU A 100 18.14 1.10 1.49
C GLU A 100 17.05 0.34 2.29
N ALA A 101 16.55 -0.78 1.78
CA ALA A 101 15.33 -1.41 2.30
C ALA A 101 15.42 -1.76 3.80
N SER A 102 16.54 -2.32 4.25
CA SER A 102 16.75 -2.73 5.64
C SER A 102 16.86 -1.52 6.57
N GLU A 103 17.73 -0.56 6.24
CA GLU A 103 17.92 0.67 7.03
C GLU A 103 16.62 1.46 7.13
N ARG A 104 15.93 1.66 5.99
CA ARG A 104 14.65 2.38 5.95
C ARG A 104 13.60 1.69 6.80
N ARG A 105 13.50 0.36 6.75
CA ARG A 105 12.54 -0.41 7.57
C ARG A 105 12.82 -0.22 9.06
N GLU A 106 14.08 -0.36 9.47
CA GLU A 106 14.48 -0.19 10.88
C GLU A 106 14.18 1.23 11.36
N ARG A 107 14.61 2.24 10.59
CA ARG A 107 14.39 3.65 10.92
C ARG A 107 12.91 4.00 11.04
N LEU A 108 12.09 3.59 10.06
CA LEU A 108 10.65 3.89 10.07
C LEU A 108 9.93 3.17 11.19
N THR A 109 10.30 1.92 11.48
CA THR A 109 9.76 1.16 12.63
C THR A 109 10.06 1.89 13.95
N ARG A 110 11.32 2.28 14.16
CA ARG A 110 11.74 3.01 15.36
C ARG A 110 10.97 4.33 15.54
N LEU A 111 10.79 5.10 14.46
CA LEU A 111 10.06 6.37 14.51
C LEU A 111 8.57 6.16 14.78
N ARG A 112 7.96 5.14 14.18
CA ARG A 112 6.56 4.78 14.42
C ARG A 112 6.35 4.33 15.87
N ASP A 113 7.23 3.49 16.41
CA ASP A 113 7.15 3.03 17.80
C ASP A 113 7.36 4.18 18.79
N LEU A 114 8.31 5.07 18.51
CA LEU A 114 8.53 6.28 19.30
C LEU A 114 7.28 7.18 19.33
N LEU A 115 6.65 7.41 18.17
CA LEU A 115 5.42 8.18 18.06
C LEU A 115 4.32 7.55 18.91
N GLU A 116 4.08 6.25 18.76
CA GLU A 116 3.04 5.53 19.49
C GLU A 116 3.27 5.51 21.00
N GLN A 117 4.51 5.33 21.44
CA GLN A 117 4.89 5.39 22.85
C GLN A 117 4.61 6.78 23.43
N ARG A 118 5.01 7.85 22.74
CA ARG A 118 4.76 9.22 23.19
C ARG A 118 3.28 9.52 23.28
N LEU A 119 2.51 9.15 22.25
CA LEU A 119 1.07 9.34 22.22
C LEU A 119 0.37 8.60 23.37
N THR A 120 0.66 7.32 23.56
CA THR A 120 0.04 6.54 24.65
C THR A 120 0.51 6.94 26.04
N SER A 121 1.69 7.53 26.18
CA SER A 121 2.14 8.10 27.47
C SER A 121 1.42 9.40 27.83
N GLN A 122 1.00 10.18 26.83
CA GLN A 122 0.34 11.48 27.03
C GLN A 122 -1.18 11.37 27.08
N PHE A 123 -1.76 10.39 26.36
CA PHE A 123 -3.18 10.18 26.23
C PHE A 123 -3.52 8.75 26.69
N PRO A 124 -3.86 8.54 27.98
CA PRO A 124 -4.09 7.20 28.53
C PRO A 124 -5.22 6.42 27.84
N ASP A 125 -6.24 7.12 27.35
CA ASP A 125 -7.38 6.52 26.64
C ASP A 125 -7.10 6.22 25.17
N LEU A 126 -5.94 6.65 24.64
CA LEU A 126 -5.54 6.40 23.25
C LEU A 126 -5.12 4.95 23.09
N PHE A 127 -5.66 4.29 22.07
CA PHE A 127 -5.22 2.95 21.67
C PHE A 127 -4.70 2.93 20.23
N VAL A 128 -3.74 2.03 20.00
CA VAL A 128 -3.16 1.77 18.68
C VAL A 128 -3.86 0.56 18.08
N ILE A 129 -4.55 0.77 16.97
CA ILE A 129 -5.27 -0.28 16.25
C ILE A 129 -4.24 -1.20 15.57
N GLY A 130 -4.28 -2.50 15.91
CA GLY A 130 -3.38 -3.50 15.35
C GLY A 130 -1.95 -3.43 15.88
N ARG A 131 -1.74 -2.91 17.11
CA ARG A 131 -0.43 -2.77 17.77
C ARG A 131 0.42 -4.05 17.68
N ASP A 132 -0.18 -5.18 18.05
CA ASP A 132 0.49 -6.48 18.17
C ASP A 132 0.37 -7.35 16.90
N SER A 133 -0.21 -6.79 15.83
CA SER A 133 -0.36 -7.48 14.54
C SER A 133 0.83 -7.23 13.63
N PRO A 134 1.15 -8.17 12.70
CA PRO A 134 2.07 -7.87 11.60
C PRO A 134 1.57 -6.67 10.78
N ARG A 135 2.38 -5.62 10.71
CA ARG A 135 2.02 -4.34 10.09
C ARG A 135 3.19 -3.68 9.39
N LEU A 136 2.88 -2.71 8.53
CA LEU A 136 3.87 -1.93 7.80
C LEU A 136 4.72 -1.08 8.77
N PRO A 137 6.01 -0.85 8.47
CA PRO A 137 6.92 -0.16 9.39
C PRO A 137 6.55 1.31 9.62
N HIS A 138 5.86 1.94 8.66
CA HIS A 138 5.64 3.38 8.58
C HIS A 138 4.19 3.80 8.82
N THR A 139 3.33 2.89 9.26
CA THR A 139 1.90 3.17 9.49
C THR A 139 1.59 3.02 10.97
N SER A 140 1.07 4.08 11.56
CA SER A 140 0.40 4.04 12.86
C SER A 140 -1.08 4.36 12.64
N ASN A 141 -1.95 3.58 13.26
CA ASN A 141 -3.38 3.81 13.27
C ASN A 141 -3.83 3.94 14.72
N VAL A 142 -4.31 5.11 15.10
CA VAL A 142 -4.64 5.45 16.49
C VAL A 142 -6.10 5.83 16.60
N ALA A 143 -6.68 5.54 17.76
CA ALA A 143 -8.02 5.97 18.11
C ALA A 143 -8.00 6.67 19.45
N LEU A 144 -8.71 7.80 19.52
CA LEU A 144 -8.92 8.58 20.73
C LEU A 144 -10.42 8.59 21.04
N PRO A 145 -10.89 7.78 22.01
CA PRO A 145 -12.26 7.82 22.48
C PRO A 145 -12.71 9.24 22.83
N GLY A 146 -13.94 9.58 22.47
CA GLY A 146 -14.54 10.88 22.80
C GLY A 146 -14.02 12.07 21.99
N VAL A 147 -13.07 11.87 21.08
CA VAL A 147 -12.58 12.93 20.18
C VAL A 147 -13.25 12.81 18.82
N ASP A 148 -13.86 13.90 18.36
CA ASP A 148 -14.38 13.97 17.00
C ASP A 148 -13.24 13.88 15.98
N ARG A 149 -13.38 12.94 15.04
CA ARG A 149 -12.36 12.58 14.06
C ARG A 149 -12.06 13.73 13.08
N GLN A 150 -13.08 14.47 12.65
CA GLN A 150 -12.91 15.54 11.67
C GLN A 150 -12.25 16.76 12.34
N ALA A 151 -12.74 17.13 13.52
CA ALA A 151 -12.16 18.19 14.33
C ALA A 151 -10.68 17.92 14.65
N ALA A 152 -10.32 16.68 14.98
CA ALA A 152 -8.94 16.31 15.25
C ALA A 152 -8.02 16.52 14.04
N VAL A 153 -8.45 16.15 12.83
CA VAL A 153 -7.62 16.32 11.64
C VAL A 153 -7.54 17.77 11.18
N ILE A 154 -8.61 18.55 11.33
CA ILE A 154 -8.54 20.00 11.11
C ILE A 154 -7.56 20.64 12.10
N ALA A 155 -7.61 20.27 13.38
CA ALA A 155 -6.69 20.80 14.39
C ALA A 155 -5.22 20.43 14.10
N LEU A 156 -4.97 19.20 13.64
CA LEU A 156 -3.64 18.76 13.23
C LEU A 156 -3.15 19.49 11.97
N ASP A 157 -4.02 19.68 10.97
CA ASP A 157 -3.71 20.44 9.75
C ASP A 157 -3.36 21.90 10.08
N LEU A 158 -4.15 22.56 10.93
CA LEU A 158 -3.85 23.90 11.44
C LEU A 158 -2.53 23.96 12.23
N ALA A 159 -2.12 22.86 12.86
CA ALA A 159 -0.84 22.71 13.53
C ALA A 159 0.32 22.30 12.58
N GLY A 160 0.06 22.17 11.27
CA GLY A 160 1.05 21.80 10.26
C GLY A 160 1.34 20.29 10.18
N VAL A 161 0.47 19.45 10.72
CA VAL A 161 0.60 17.98 10.73
C VAL A 161 -0.40 17.37 9.76
N ALA A 162 0.08 16.89 8.62
CA ALA A 162 -0.74 16.16 7.65
C ALA A 162 -0.90 14.68 8.06
N CYS A 163 -2.15 14.24 8.25
CA CYS A 163 -2.50 12.85 8.49
C CYS A 163 -3.82 12.46 7.82
N SER A 164 -4.24 11.21 7.94
CA SER A 164 -5.53 10.74 7.45
C SER A 164 -6.33 10.07 8.56
N THR A 165 -7.65 10.04 8.42
CA THR A 165 -8.60 9.53 9.43
C THR A 165 -9.05 8.09 9.21
N GLY A 166 -8.34 7.34 8.35
CA GLY A 166 -8.77 6.03 7.86
C GLY A 166 -9.36 6.11 6.44
N SER A 167 -10.14 5.09 6.05
CA SER A 167 -10.65 4.94 4.68
C SER A 167 -11.36 6.19 4.19
N ALA A 168 -11.02 6.65 2.98
CA ALA A 168 -11.68 7.76 2.29
C ALA A 168 -13.21 7.59 2.20
N CYS A 169 -13.73 6.35 2.30
CA CYS A 169 -15.16 6.04 2.36
C CYS A 169 -15.90 6.60 3.59
N ALA A 170 -15.21 7.18 4.58
CA ALA A 170 -15.84 7.94 5.67
C ALA A 170 -16.22 9.39 5.27
N SER A 171 -15.90 9.82 4.05
CA SER A 171 -16.40 11.09 3.49
C SER A 171 -17.90 10.98 3.21
N GLY A 172 -18.73 11.14 4.23
CA GLY A 172 -20.19 11.14 4.13
C GLY A 172 -20.93 10.28 5.14
N SER A 173 -20.25 9.61 6.07
CA SER A 173 -20.88 8.72 7.07
C SER A 173 -21.10 9.36 8.44
N SER A 174 -20.85 10.66 8.59
CA SER A 174 -21.29 11.40 9.77
C SER A 174 -22.81 11.56 9.66
N GLU A 175 -23.56 10.89 10.54
CA GLU A 175 -24.96 11.23 10.77
C GLU A 175 -25.06 12.73 11.14
N PRO A 176 -26.12 13.43 10.67
CA PRO A 176 -26.31 14.86 10.90
C PRO A 176 -26.42 15.22 12.39
#